data_AF-A0A7G9ZAV7-F1
#
_entry.id   AF-A0A7G9ZAV7-F1
#
_cell.length_a   1.000
_cell.length_b   1.000
_cell.length_c   1.000
_cell.angle_alpha   90.00
_cell.angle_beta   90.00
_cell.angle_gamma   90.00
#
_symmetry.space_group_name_H-M   'P 1'
#
loop_
_entity.id
_entity.type
_entity.pdbx_description
1 polymer ?
#
loop_
_entity_poly.entity_id
_entity_poly.type
_entity_poly.pdbx_seq_one_letter_code
_entity_poly.pdbx_strand_id
1 'polypeptide(L)'
;MEKTAKTNINIKCRKCGKLISGDVYEFGGVTLCEDCYMDEVIASLTGVDLTLIVTEPTMSGLHDLERILDVTRHFGIGSVVCINKYDINEENSRRITNFCWQRGIEVVGNIPYDSVVTEAMVAGKPVIDFSEGRVSDAIKNVWEGIK
;
A
#
# COMPACT_ATOMS: atom_id res chain seq x y z
N MET A 1 -14.04 -12.09 -6.82
CA MET A 1 -15.03 -11.52 -5.89
C MET A 1 -16.27 -12.38 -5.96
N GLU A 2 -16.71 -12.95 -4.85
CA GLU A 2 -17.96 -13.68 -4.76
C GLU A 2 -18.90 -12.90 -3.84
N LYS A 3 -19.97 -12.36 -4.42
CA LYS A 3 -21.07 -11.74 -3.69
C LYS A 3 -22.11 -12.83 -3.44
N THR A 4 -22.34 -13.15 -2.18
CA THR A 4 -23.29 -14.21 -1.81
C THR A 4 -24.47 -13.59 -1.09
N ALA A 5 -25.66 -13.67 -1.69
CA ALA A 5 -26.90 -13.26 -1.04
C ALA A 5 -27.21 -14.22 0.11
N LYS A 6 -27.39 -13.72 1.34
CA LYS A 6 -27.62 -14.60 2.49
C LYS A 6 -29.04 -15.16 2.55
N THR A 7 -29.10 -16.47 2.72
CA THR A 7 -30.12 -17.19 3.48
C THR A 7 -29.74 -17.16 4.98
N ASN A 8 -30.71 -16.96 5.89
CA ASN A 8 -30.66 -16.93 7.37
C ASN A 8 -29.43 -17.54 8.13
N ILE A 9 -28.26 -16.87 8.14
CA ILE A 9 -27.09 -17.29 8.95
C ILE A 9 -26.50 -16.10 9.74
N ASN A 10 -26.22 -16.31 11.04
CA ASN A 10 -25.51 -15.39 11.95
C ASN A 10 -24.01 -15.26 11.61
N ILE A 11 -23.68 -14.76 10.41
CA ILE A 11 -22.29 -14.52 10.00
C ILE A 11 -21.79 -13.21 10.62
N LYS A 12 -20.60 -13.25 11.24
CA LYS A 12 -19.90 -12.11 11.85
C LYS A 12 -18.79 -11.62 10.91
N CYS A 13 -18.72 -10.31 10.67
CA CYS A 13 -17.63 -9.68 9.92
C CYS A 13 -16.30 -9.94 10.62
N ARG A 14 -15.31 -10.43 9.88
CA ARG A 14 -13.98 -10.78 10.40
C ARG A 14 -13.08 -9.55 10.65
N LYS A 15 -13.41 -8.38 10.09
CA LYS A 15 -12.73 -7.11 10.35
C LYS A 15 -13.28 -6.40 11.60
N CYS A 16 -14.57 -6.03 11.60
CA CYS A 16 -15.15 -5.23 12.68
C CYS A 16 -15.87 -6.03 13.77
N GLY A 17 -16.07 -7.34 13.57
CA GLY A 17 -16.79 -8.19 14.54
C GLY A 17 -18.31 -7.95 14.60
N LYS A 18 -18.91 -7.14 13.73
CA LYS A 18 -20.37 -6.96 13.71
C LYS A 18 -21.07 -8.16 13.06
N LEU A 19 -22.30 -8.46 13.46
CA LEU A 19 -23.16 -9.38 12.70
C LEU A 19 -23.55 -8.73 11.37
N ILE A 20 -23.48 -9.50 10.28
CA ILE A 20 -23.82 -9.03 8.93
C ILE A 20 -25.31 -9.26 8.69
N SER A 21 -26.09 -8.18 8.62
CA SER A 21 -27.54 -8.19 8.35
C SER A 21 -27.91 -8.08 6.87
N GLY A 22 -26.95 -7.80 5.99
CA GLY A 22 -27.14 -7.63 4.55
C GLY A 22 -26.23 -8.53 3.71
N ASP A 23 -25.74 -8.00 2.59
CA ASP A 23 -24.82 -8.69 1.68
C ASP A 23 -23.51 -9.10 2.38
N VAL A 24 -23.00 -10.26 1.99
CA VAL A 24 -21.70 -10.79 2.45
C VAL A 24 -20.69 -10.65 1.33
N TYR A 25 -19.53 -10.12 1.68
CA TYR A 25 -18.40 -9.95 0.79
C TYR A 25 -17.27 -10.88 1.23
N GLU A 26 -16.71 -11.64 0.30
CA GLU A 26 -15.51 -12.44 0.56
C GLU A 26 -14.30 -11.86 -0.16
N PHE A 27 -13.24 -11.63 0.61
CA PHE A 27 -11.96 -11.13 0.13
C PHE A 27 -10.81 -11.85 0.82
N GLY A 28 -9.93 -12.51 0.05
CA GLY A 28 -8.81 -13.28 0.62
C GLY A 28 -9.24 -14.37 1.61
N GLY A 29 -10.41 -14.99 1.43
CA GLY A 29 -10.99 -15.94 2.38
C GLY A 29 -11.54 -15.31 3.66
N VAL A 30 -11.62 -13.97 3.73
CA VAL A 30 -12.13 -13.21 4.86
C VAL A 30 -13.52 -12.67 4.55
N THR A 31 -14.48 -13.00 5.42
CA THR A 31 -15.85 -12.48 5.34
C THR A 31 -15.95 -11.06 5.89
N LEU A 32 -16.46 -10.13 5.07
CA LEU A 32 -16.61 -8.71 5.39
C LEU A 32 -18.07 -8.25 5.28
N CYS A 33 -18.45 -7.26 6.10
CA CYS A 33 -19.68 -6.49 5.91
C CYS A 33 -19.46 -5.36 4.90
N GLU A 34 -20.55 -4.82 4.34
CA GLU A 34 -20.52 -3.70 3.39
C GLU A 34 -19.67 -2.52 3.89
N ASP A 35 -19.88 -2.04 5.12
CA ASP A 35 -19.08 -0.95 5.72
C ASP A 35 -17.57 -1.21 5.72
N CYS A 36 -17.18 -2.47 5.94
CA CYS A 36 -15.77 -2.86 6.03
C CYS A 36 -15.16 -3.09 4.65
N TYR A 37 -15.98 -3.52 3.70
CA TYR A 37 -15.58 -3.72 2.32
C TYR A 37 -15.41 -2.40 1.57
N MET A 38 -16.30 -1.43 1.81
CA MET A 38 -16.25 -0.09 1.22
C MET A 38 -15.17 0.83 1.82
N ASP A 39 -14.28 0.28 2.65
CA ASP A 39 -13.06 0.96 3.11
C ASP A 39 -12.13 1.16 1.91
N GLU A 40 -11.72 2.40 1.64
CA GLU A 40 -10.96 2.77 0.44
C GLU A 40 -9.67 1.94 0.27
N VAL A 41 -8.99 1.62 1.39
CA VAL A 41 -7.78 0.78 1.36
C VAL A 41 -8.14 -0.64 0.96
N ILE A 42 -9.16 -1.25 1.58
CA ILE A 42 -9.55 -2.63 1.27
C ILE A 42 -10.07 -2.77 -0.15
N ALA A 43 -10.86 -1.80 -0.63
CA ALA A 43 -11.34 -1.78 -2.00
C ALA A 43 -10.16 -1.80 -2.99
N SER A 44 -9.11 -1.00 -2.76
CA SER A 44 -7.90 -0.98 -3.60
C SER A 44 -7.07 -2.27 -3.56
N LEU A 45 -7.22 -3.08 -2.51
CA LEU A 45 -6.51 -4.35 -2.37
C LEU A 45 -7.24 -5.52 -3.04
N THR A 46 -8.48 -5.32 -3.49
CA THR A 46 -9.31 -6.40 -4.00
C THR A 46 -8.75 -7.01 -5.28
N GLY A 47 -8.41 -8.30 -5.25
CA GLY A 47 -7.88 -9.06 -6.38
C GLY A 47 -6.38 -8.86 -6.63
N VAL A 48 -5.65 -8.28 -5.69
CA VAL A 48 -4.21 -7.99 -5.82
C VAL A 48 -3.37 -9.12 -5.21
N ASP A 49 -2.33 -9.55 -5.93
CA ASP A 49 -1.34 -10.54 -5.45
C ASP A 49 -0.22 -9.91 -4.60
N LEU A 50 0.13 -8.65 -4.90
CA LEU A 50 1.22 -7.91 -4.27
C LEU A 50 0.90 -6.42 -4.14
N THR A 51 1.14 -5.85 -2.96
CA THR A 51 0.98 -4.42 -2.69
C THR A 51 2.33 -3.70 -2.62
N LEU A 52 2.53 -2.69 -3.47
CA LEU A 52 3.61 -1.70 -3.30
C LEU A 52 3.11 -0.54 -2.43
N ILE A 53 3.72 -0.37 -1.26
CA ILE A 53 3.40 0.73 -0.34
C ILE A 53 4.47 1.81 -0.48
N VAL A 54 4.05 3.02 -0.87
CA VAL A 54 4.94 4.18 -0.96
C VAL A 54 4.78 5.02 0.32
N THR A 55 5.89 5.32 1.00
CA THR A 55 5.89 6.14 2.23
C THR A 55 6.91 7.26 2.14
N GLU A 56 6.72 8.34 2.91
CA GLU A 56 7.70 9.42 3.06
C GLU A 56 8.36 9.34 4.44
N PRO A 57 9.60 9.84 4.63
CA PRO A 57 10.36 9.71 5.88
C PRO A 57 9.86 10.62 7.01
N THR A 58 8.60 10.42 7.38
CA THR A 58 7.85 11.16 8.40
C THR A 58 7.26 10.19 9.42
N MET A 59 6.96 10.67 10.64
CA MET A 59 6.32 9.82 11.65
C MET A 59 4.92 9.38 11.22
N SER A 60 4.16 10.27 10.56
CA SER A 60 2.86 9.91 9.97
C SER A 60 3.01 8.83 8.90
N GLY A 61 4.02 8.96 8.02
CA GLY A 61 4.31 7.96 6.99
C GLY A 61 4.63 6.57 7.56
N LEU A 62 5.34 6.51 8.70
CA LEU A 62 5.59 5.25 9.41
C LEU A 62 4.31 4.66 10.02
N HIS A 63 3.45 5.48 10.63
CA HIS A 63 2.19 5.01 11.20
C HIS A 63 1.20 4.52 10.13
N ASP A 64 1.11 5.22 9.00
CA ASP A 64 0.27 4.78 7.88
C ASP A 64 0.83 3.50 7.24
N LEU A 65 2.15 3.40 7.08
CA LEU A 65 2.81 2.17 6.61
C LEU A 65 2.50 0.98 7.53
N GLU A 66 2.64 1.15 8.85
CA GLU A 66 2.32 0.10 9.82
C GLU A 66 0.87 -0.38 9.68
N ARG A 67 -0.08 0.56 9.59
CA ARG A 67 -1.50 0.23 9.40
C ARG A 67 -1.74 -0.55 8.12
N ILE A 68 -1.17 -0.12 7.00
CA ILE A 68 -1.38 -0.78 5.70
C ILE A 68 -0.76 -2.18 5.71
N LEU A 69 0.44 -2.36 6.28
CA LEU A 69 1.07 -3.67 6.41
C LEU A 69 0.26 -4.63 7.28
N ASP A 70 -0.37 -4.14 8.35
CA ASP A 70 -1.25 -4.97 9.17
C ASP A 70 -2.51 -5.39 8.40
N VAL A 71 -3.06 -4.51 7.57
CA VAL A 71 -4.21 -4.80 6.69
C VAL A 71 -3.83 -5.83 5.62
N THR A 72 -2.75 -5.63 4.87
CA THR A 72 -2.33 -6.57 3.81
C THR A 72 -1.99 -7.94 4.39
N ARG A 73 -1.30 -7.98 5.54
CA ARG A 73 -1.04 -9.22 6.27
C ARG A 73 -2.30 -9.93 6.71
N HIS A 74 -3.32 -9.20 7.19
CA HIS A 74 -4.59 -9.79 7.61
C HIS A 74 -5.30 -10.52 6.46
N PHE A 75 -5.20 -9.98 5.25
CA PHE A 75 -5.78 -10.57 4.04
C PHE A 75 -4.84 -11.51 3.28
N GLY A 76 -3.64 -11.78 3.82
CA GLY A 76 -2.66 -12.69 3.22
C GLY A 76 -2.02 -12.17 1.94
N ILE A 77 -2.00 -10.85 1.72
CA ILE A 77 -1.46 -10.22 0.52
C ILE A 77 0.03 -9.89 0.75
N GLY A 78 0.88 -10.24 -0.22
CA GLY A 78 2.30 -9.87 -0.18
C GLY A 78 2.46 -8.35 -0.16
N SER A 79 3.51 -7.83 0.46
CA SER A 79 3.78 -6.38 0.48
C SER A 79 5.25 -6.06 0.36
N VAL A 80 5.54 -5.01 -0.41
CA VAL A 80 6.85 -4.40 -0.57
C VAL A 80 6.74 -2.89 -0.36
N VAL A 81 7.85 -2.25 0.01
CA VAL A 81 7.87 -0.84 0.40
C VAL A 81 8.84 -0.04 -0.47
N CYS A 82 8.44 1.17 -0.85
CA CYS A 82 9.32 2.16 -1.45
C CYS A 82 9.31 3.44 -0.61
N ILE A 83 10.48 3.99 -0.29
CA ILE A 83 10.57 5.26 0.46
C ILE A 83 10.71 6.41 -0.55
N ASN A 84 9.66 7.21 -0.66
CA ASN A 84 9.64 8.43 -1.45
C ASN A 84 10.31 9.59 -0.71
N LYS A 85 11.04 10.43 -1.46
CA LYS A 85 11.81 11.58 -0.94
C LYS A 85 12.71 11.20 0.24
N TYR A 86 13.37 10.03 0.15
CA TYR A 86 14.06 9.42 1.29
C TYR A 86 15.16 10.29 1.90
N ASP A 87 15.77 11.17 1.10
CA ASP A 87 16.88 12.03 1.47
C ASP A 87 16.45 13.34 2.17
N ILE A 88 15.14 13.62 2.27
CA ILE A 88 14.64 14.74 3.10
C ILE A 88 14.92 14.48 4.59
N ASN A 89 14.87 13.21 5.03
CA ASN A 89 15.21 12.83 6.39
C ASN A 89 15.74 11.40 6.44
N GLU A 90 17.05 11.25 6.27
CA GLU A 90 17.70 9.94 6.25
C GLU A 90 17.57 9.17 7.57
N GLU A 91 17.47 9.86 8.71
CA GLU A 91 17.30 9.19 10.00
C GLU A 91 15.95 8.45 10.04
N ASN A 92 14.88 9.12 9.62
CA ASN A 92 13.57 8.49 9.51
C ASN A 92 13.52 7.41 8.42
N SER A 93 14.21 7.61 7.28
CA SER A 93 14.35 6.57 6.26
C SER A 93 15.01 5.30 6.81
N ARG A 94 16.06 5.45 7.65
CA ARG A 94 16.69 4.33 8.37
C ARG A 94 15.73 3.67 9.36
N ARG A 95 14.93 4.45 10.10
CA ARG A 95 13.90 3.91 11.01
C ARG A 95 12.85 3.09 10.27
N ILE A 96 12.35 3.58 9.14
CA ILE A 96 11.39 2.86 8.28
C ILE A 96 12.03 1.59 7.74
N THR A 97 13.25 1.67 7.20
CA THR A 97 13.98 0.49 6.68
C THR A 97 14.16 -0.58 7.75
N ASN A 98 14.57 -0.19 8.96
CA ASN A 98 14.73 -1.11 10.09
C ASN A 98 13.39 -1.73 10.53
N PHE A 99 12.32 -0.94 10.56
CA PHE A 99 10.97 -1.43 10.86
C PHE A 99 10.50 -2.47 9.83
N CYS A 100 10.69 -2.21 8.53
CA CYS A 100 10.39 -3.16 7.46
C CYS A 100 11.22 -4.45 7.60
N TRP A 101 12.53 -4.32 7.79
CA TRP A 101 13.44 -5.45 7.96
C TRP A 101 13.05 -6.35 9.15
N GLN A 102 12.72 -5.76 10.30
CA GLN A 102 12.26 -6.50 11.49
C GLN A 102 10.95 -7.27 11.25
N ARG A 103 10.10 -6.80 10.34
CA ARG A 103 8.84 -7.44 9.94
C ARG A 103 8.99 -8.40 8.75
N GLY A 104 10.20 -8.57 8.20
CA GLY A 104 10.45 -9.37 7.00
C GLY A 104 9.84 -8.77 5.73
N ILE A 105 9.63 -7.45 5.70
CA ILE A 105 9.11 -6.72 4.55
C ILE A 105 10.28 -6.12 3.77
N GLU A 106 10.28 -6.33 2.46
CA GLU A 106 11.32 -5.80 1.57
C GLU A 106 11.09 -4.32 1.27
N VAL A 107 12.16 -3.54 1.36
CA VAL A 107 12.21 -2.17 0.81
C VAL A 107 12.84 -2.25 -0.58
N VAL A 108 12.01 -2.23 -1.62
CA VAL A 108 12.41 -2.45 -3.02
C VAL A 108 13.14 -1.25 -3.64
N GLY A 109 13.05 -0.07 -3.02
CA GLY A 109 13.85 1.07 -3.44
C GLY A 109 13.54 2.36 -2.69
N ASN A 110 14.36 3.36 -2.99
CA ASN A 110 14.26 4.70 -2.44
C ASN A 110 14.24 5.72 -3.59
N ILE A 111 13.24 6.60 -3.60
CA ILE A 111 13.12 7.66 -4.60
C ILE A 111 13.65 8.95 -3.96
N PRO A 112 14.67 9.60 -4.54
CA PRO A 112 15.19 10.84 -4.00
C PRO A 112 14.24 12.02 -4.20
N TYR A 113 14.38 13.06 -3.38
CA TYR A 113 13.71 14.32 -3.63
C TYR A 113 14.38 15.07 -4.78
N ASP A 114 13.57 15.56 -5.72
CA ASP A 114 14.02 16.37 -6.85
C ASP A 114 12.88 17.29 -7.30
N SER A 115 13.18 18.57 -7.55
CA SER A 115 12.19 19.55 -8.00
C SER A 115 11.65 19.24 -9.39
N VAL A 116 12.38 18.43 -10.18
CA VAL A 116 11.96 18.00 -11.53
C VAL A 116 10.61 17.27 -11.52
N VAL A 117 10.25 16.62 -10.41
CA VAL A 117 8.93 15.98 -10.27
C VAL A 117 7.82 17.04 -10.30
N THR A 118 8.00 18.15 -9.58
CA THR A 118 7.05 19.28 -9.58
C THR A 118 6.99 19.94 -10.95
N GLU A 119 8.13 20.12 -11.61
CA GLU A 119 8.19 20.69 -12.97
C GLU A 119 7.45 19.81 -13.99
N ALA A 120 7.67 18.49 -13.93
CA ALA A 120 6.96 17.52 -14.77
C ALA A 120 5.44 17.54 -14.52
N MET A 121 5.02 17.62 -13.25
CA MET A 121 3.61 17.76 -12.88
C MET A 121 2.98 19.04 -13.45
N VAL A 122 3.67 20.18 -13.36
CA VAL A 122 3.20 21.46 -13.95
C VAL A 122 3.10 21.34 -15.47
N ALA A 123 4.01 20.60 -16.09
CA ALA A 123 3.97 20.31 -17.53
C ALA A 123 2.94 19.24 -17.93
N GLY A 124 2.23 18.61 -16.98
CA GLY A 124 1.28 17.54 -17.24
C GLY A 124 1.91 16.27 -17.82
N LYS A 125 3.19 16.00 -17.51
CA LYS A 125 3.96 14.88 -18.05
C LYS A 125 4.42 13.94 -16.95
N PRO A 126 4.46 12.62 -17.19
CA PRO A 126 5.16 11.69 -16.31
C PRO A 126 6.63 12.08 -16.18
N VAL A 127 7.19 12.06 -14.97
CA VAL A 127 8.59 12.45 -14.74
C VAL A 127 9.57 11.58 -15.55
N ILE A 128 9.23 10.30 -15.74
CA ILE A 128 10.02 9.35 -16.53
C ILE A 128 10.11 9.71 -18.02
N ASP A 129 9.14 10.46 -18.55
CA ASP A 129 9.12 10.96 -19.93
C ASP A 129 9.59 12.42 -20.02
N PHE A 130 9.70 13.10 -18.88
CA PHE A 130 10.07 14.51 -18.78
C PHE A 130 11.58 14.69 -18.57
N SER A 131 12.23 13.76 -17.85
CA SER A 131 13.63 13.84 -17.46
C SER A 131 14.29 12.46 -17.42
N GLU A 132 15.55 12.36 -17.82
CA GLU A 132 16.41 11.18 -17.66
C GLU A 132 17.30 11.31 -16.42
N GLY A 133 16.73 11.86 -15.33
CA GLY A 133 17.45 12.13 -14.08
C GLY A 133 17.34 11.01 -13.04
N ARG A 134 18.00 11.24 -11.89
CA ARG A 134 18.08 10.27 -10.78
C ARG A 134 16.73 9.77 -10.26
N VAL A 135 15.67 10.60 -10.31
CA VAL A 135 14.32 10.19 -9.91
C VAL A 135 13.72 9.23 -10.92
N SER A 136 13.85 9.52 -12.22
CA SER A 136 13.36 8.65 -13.28
C SER A 136 14.04 7.29 -13.24
N ASP A 137 15.37 7.27 -13.02
CA ASP A 137 16.12 6.03 -12.85
C ASP A 137 15.68 5.27 -11.59
N ALA A 138 15.48 5.96 -10.46
CA ALA A 138 15.01 5.33 -9.23
C ALA A 138 13.62 4.69 -9.40
N ILE A 139 12.68 5.37 -10.07
CA ILE A 139 11.35 4.84 -10.36
C ILE A 139 11.44 3.62 -11.29
N LYS A 140 12.25 3.68 -12.35
CA LYS A 140 12.50 2.55 -13.25
C LYS A 140 13.07 1.35 -12.46
N ASN A 141 14.03 1.57 -11.58
CA ASN A 141 14.63 0.51 -10.76
C ASN A 141 13.62 -0.12 -9.77
N VAL A 142 12.76 0.69 -9.14
CA VAL A 142 11.67 0.16 -8.28
C VAL A 142 10.73 -0.72 -9.10
N TRP A 143 10.35 -0.30 -10.30
CA TRP A 143 9.49 -1.10 -11.18
C TRP A 143 10.15 -2.43 -11.58
N GLU A 144 11.43 -2.40 -11.95
CA GLU A 144 12.19 -3.59 -12.32
C GLU A 144 12.38 -4.58 -11.16
N GLY A 145 12.37 -4.10 -9.91
CA GLY A 145 12.47 -4.96 -8.71
C GLY A 145 11.17 -5.66 -8.32
N ILE A 146 10.03 -5.30 -8.92
CA ILE A 146 8.70 -5.83 -8.58
C ILE A 146 8.12 -6.72 -9.69
N LYS A 147 8.58 -6.54 -10.95
CA LYS A 147 8.07 -7.27 -12.11
C LYS A 147 8.40 -8.75 -12.13
#